data_AF-A0A8H8RE78-F1
#
_entry.id   AF-A0A8H8RE78-F1
#
_cell.length_a   1.000
_cell.length_b   1.000
_cell.length_c   1.000
_cell.angle_alpha   90.00
_cell.angle_beta   90.00
_cell.angle_gamma   90.00
#
_symmetry.space_group_name_H-M   'P 1'
#
loop_
_entity.id
_entity.type
_entity.pdbx_description
1 polymer ?
#
loop_
_entity_poly.entity_id
_entity_poly.type
_entity_poly.pdbx_seq_one_letter_code
_entity_poly.pdbx_strand_id
1 'polypeptide(L)'
;MHILIVNDDGPPSTQSSPYVHSLVQSLQAAGHLVSVVLPHTQRSWIGKAHMIGQTVKPTYFHPGTLHQDDGTTHPRPLPAGSKEQEEWVLVDGTPASCVQIGLYHYFQSRGPIDLVVSGPNYGRNSTAVFSLSSGTLGGALEAAICKRKAIALSYAFFSKEKPGFPDSARDPEIIAAASKLSVRLIEHLYKSWGEGVDLYSINVPLVEGVDSRKIMWTNMLQNYWGEGSCFKEVADQEGTADEEEHMIREREGGTDTPEESVTRHTHKHFKWAPRFTDVYKSVEEAGPGNDGWAVKEHYTSVTPLKANFMHAAAQTEGELKLPSSQSTSTSTVGMENLSLTTKPANHFYALINYEDEYVQPLILSALKSRFPEESYTLISNMEDLPSPTTPFLQISSYETLPFTQAMSYPTSTLINAFVIRKALIRKHYLSTTAYNWIAKHPGSVLKTNIKPACEFELDYAEFLDEALVEAWELQESFTKNEGKEPAEREWWILKPGMSDRGQGIRLFSTEAELQGIFEEWEAERPDSDDEEEEEEEEVEVEEETGEDGEGKGKGGII
;
A
#
# COMPACT_ATOMS: atom_id res chain seq x y z
N MET A 1 -17.95 -25.39 -3.95
CA MET A 1 -16.59 -25.62 -4.51
C MET A 1 -16.18 -27.04 -4.20
N HIS A 2 -15.29 -27.61 -5.01
CA HIS A 2 -14.51 -28.79 -4.67
C HIS A 2 -13.15 -28.36 -4.11
N ILE A 3 -12.94 -28.60 -2.82
CA ILE A 3 -11.78 -28.13 -2.07
C ILE A 3 -10.88 -29.32 -1.74
N LEU A 4 -9.61 -29.22 -2.11
CA LEU A 4 -8.57 -30.15 -1.68
C LEU A 4 -7.93 -29.62 -0.39
N ILE A 5 -7.98 -30.43 0.67
CA ILE A 5 -7.34 -30.16 1.95
C ILE A 5 -6.02 -30.92 2.02
N VAL A 6 -4.96 -30.20 2.37
CA VAL A 6 -3.64 -30.72 2.74
C VAL A 6 -3.21 -30.08 4.07
N ASN A 7 -2.21 -30.61 4.75
CA ASN A 7 -1.57 -29.96 5.90
C ASN A 7 -0.13 -30.47 6.07
N ASP A 8 0.56 -30.03 7.11
CA ASP A 8 1.85 -30.57 7.56
C ASP A 8 1.82 -31.22 8.95
N ASP A 9 0.71 -31.14 9.69
CA ASP A 9 0.57 -31.81 11.00
C ASP A 9 0.18 -33.30 10.90
N GLY A 10 -0.27 -33.77 9.73
CA GLY A 10 -0.70 -35.16 9.52
C GLY A 10 -2.19 -35.40 9.82
N PRO A 11 -2.63 -36.67 9.99
CA PRO A 11 -4.02 -37.00 10.26
C PRO A 11 -4.51 -36.44 11.62
N PRO A 12 -5.83 -36.35 11.84
CA PRO A 12 -6.42 -35.84 13.08
C PRO A 12 -5.83 -36.52 14.32
N SER A 13 -5.40 -35.69 15.26
CA SER A 13 -4.78 -36.13 16.51
C SER A 13 -4.95 -35.02 17.55
N THR A 14 -5.38 -35.36 18.76
CA THR A 14 -5.49 -34.37 19.86
C THR A 14 -4.14 -33.75 20.25
N GLN A 15 -3.03 -34.42 19.94
CA GLN A 15 -1.69 -33.98 20.30
C GLN A 15 -1.00 -33.17 19.20
N SER A 16 -1.11 -33.61 17.94
CA SER A 16 -0.31 -33.06 16.84
C SER A 16 -1.14 -32.34 15.77
N SER A 17 -2.37 -32.77 15.50
CA SER A 17 -3.25 -32.21 14.45
C SER A 17 -4.70 -32.02 14.93
N PRO A 18 -4.95 -31.12 15.90
CA PRO A 18 -6.27 -30.99 16.52
C PRO A 18 -7.33 -30.31 15.64
N TYR A 19 -6.94 -29.66 14.54
CA TYR A 19 -7.81 -28.69 13.84
C TYR A 19 -8.36 -29.16 12.49
N VAL A 20 -7.63 -30.01 11.75
CA VAL A 20 -8.00 -30.37 10.37
C VAL A 20 -9.38 -31.03 10.27
N HIS A 21 -9.74 -31.87 11.24
CA HIS A 21 -11.05 -32.53 11.26
C HIS A 21 -12.20 -31.52 11.44
N SER A 22 -12.02 -30.51 12.31
CA SER A 22 -13.03 -29.47 12.53
C SER A 22 -13.23 -28.58 11.29
N LEU A 23 -12.13 -28.25 10.59
CA LEU A 23 -12.22 -27.51 9.33
C LEU A 23 -12.95 -28.31 8.25
N VAL A 24 -12.60 -29.59 8.06
CA VAL A 24 -13.23 -30.46 7.05
C VAL A 24 -14.74 -30.56 7.28
N GLN A 25 -15.16 -30.82 8.52
CA GLN A 25 -16.59 -30.85 8.86
C GLN A 25 -17.28 -29.51 8.61
N SER A 26 -16.61 -28.39 8.95
CA SER A 26 -17.16 -27.05 8.73
C SER A 26 -17.34 -26.72 7.24
N LEU A 27 -16.38 -27.12 6.38
CA LEU A 27 -16.47 -26.94 4.93
C LEU A 27 -17.59 -27.80 4.32
N GLN A 28 -17.71 -29.06 4.76
CA GLN A 28 -18.78 -29.96 4.32
C GLN A 28 -20.16 -29.47 4.76
N ALA A 29 -20.30 -29.00 6.00
CA ALA A 29 -21.53 -28.41 6.53
C ALA A 29 -21.95 -27.14 5.76
N ALA A 30 -20.98 -26.39 5.21
CA ALA A 30 -21.23 -25.27 4.31
C ALA A 30 -21.58 -25.71 2.86
N GLY A 31 -21.71 -27.02 2.60
CA GLY A 31 -22.11 -27.57 1.30
C GLY A 31 -20.96 -27.68 0.29
N HIS A 32 -19.70 -27.65 0.73
CA HIS A 32 -18.57 -27.88 -0.15
C HIS A 32 -18.26 -29.36 -0.30
N LEU A 33 -17.79 -29.74 -1.50
CA LEU A 33 -17.22 -31.05 -1.74
C LEU A 33 -15.77 -31.02 -1.24
N VAL A 34 -15.42 -31.86 -0.27
CA VAL A 34 -14.07 -31.88 0.32
C VAL A 34 -13.35 -33.18 0.01
N SER A 35 -12.13 -33.07 -0.48
CA SER A 35 -11.18 -34.16 -0.69
C SER A 35 -9.94 -33.90 0.15
N VAL A 36 -9.38 -34.93 0.78
CA VAL A 36 -8.30 -34.77 1.77
C VAL A 36 -7.11 -35.66 1.43
N VAL A 37 -5.91 -35.05 1.35
CA VAL A 37 -4.63 -35.76 1.18
C VAL A 37 -3.63 -35.17 2.15
N LEU A 38 -3.22 -35.93 3.14
CA LEU A 38 -2.32 -35.46 4.20
C LEU A 38 -1.03 -36.28 4.20
N PRO A 39 0.08 -35.72 4.70
CA PRO A 39 1.21 -36.54 5.15
C PRO A 39 0.73 -37.59 6.16
N HIS A 40 1.28 -38.80 6.12
CA HIS A 40 0.94 -39.86 7.07
C HIS A 40 1.45 -39.61 8.49
N THR A 41 2.43 -38.72 8.63
CA THR A 41 3.04 -38.25 9.87
C THR A 41 3.26 -36.75 9.78
N GLN A 42 3.54 -36.13 10.91
CA GLN A 42 3.91 -34.72 10.99
C GLN A 42 5.18 -34.40 10.17
N ARG A 43 5.19 -33.23 9.53
CA ARG A 43 6.23 -32.71 8.62
C ARG A 43 6.43 -31.20 8.80
N SER A 44 6.46 -30.73 10.05
CA SER A 44 6.73 -29.32 10.36
C SER A 44 8.17 -28.91 10.03
N TRP A 45 8.44 -27.59 9.92
CA TRP A 45 9.77 -27.02 9.63
C TRP A 45 10.44 -27.49 8.32
N ILE A 46 9.66 -27.94 7.34
CA ILE A 46 10.18 -28.47 6.06
C ILE A 46 10.12 -27.47 4.88
N GLY A 47 9.40 -26.36 5.03
CA GLY A 47 9.13 -25.43 3.93
C GLY A 47 8.44 -26.10 2.72
N LYS A 48 8.71 -25.61 1.50
CA LYS A 48 8.27 -26.27 0.26
C LYS A 48 9.35 -27.25 -0.25
N ALA A 49 9.11 -28.55 -0.13
CA ALA A 49 10.05 -29.58 -0.61
C ALA A 49 9.34 -30.77 -1.26
N HIS A 50 10.06 -31.49 -2.14
CA HIS A 50 9.71 -32.85 -2.60
C HIS A 50 10.84 -33.81 -2.25
N MET A 51 10.49 -35.02 -1.80
CA MET A 51 11.46 -36.08 -1.51
C MET A 51 11.75 -36.88 -2.78
N ILE A 52 12.87 -36.58 -3.46
CA ILE A 52 13.27 -37.26 -4.70
C ILE A 52 13.91 -38.61 -4.37
N GLY A 53 13.58 -39.64 -5.17
CA GLY A 53 14.17 -40.98 -5.04
C GLY A 53 13.38 -41.93 -4.14
N GLN A 54 12.32 -41.45 -3.49
CA GLN A 54 11.41 -42.28 -2.69
C GLN A 54 10.17 -42.67 -3.51
N THR A 55 9.80 -43.95 -3.46
CA THR A 55 8.49 -44.39 -3.95
C THR A 55 7.45 -44.15 -2.86
N VAL A 56 6.50 -43.27 -3.15
CA VAL A 56 5.44 -42.89 -2.22
C VAL A 56 4.33 -43.96 -2.24
N LYS A 57 3.97 -44.48 -1.05
CA LYS A 57 2.90 -45.47 -0.89
C LYS A 57 1.78 -44.88 -0.03
N PRO A 58 0.58 -44.67 -0.61
CA PRO A 58 -0.52 -44.10 0.13
C PRO A 58 -1.19 -45.13 1.04
N THR A 59 -1.65 -44.68 2.20
CA THR A 59 -2.58 -45.39 3.10
C THR A 59 -3.88 -44.59 3.21
N TYR A 60 -4.89 -45.16 3.87
CA TYR A 60 -6.25 -44.62 3.85
C TYR A 60 -6.76 -44.46 5.27
N PHE A 61 -7.09 -43.22 5.65
CA PHE A 61 -7.56 -42.88 6.98
C PHE A 61 -9.07 -42.70 6.98
N HIS A 62 -9.74 -43.34 7.92
CA HIS A 62 -11.16 -43.17 8.19
C HIS A 62 -11.30 -42.33 9.46
N PRO A 63 -11.75 -41.06 9.35
CA PRO A 63 -11.97 -40.20 10.49
C PRO A 63 -12.98 -40.81 11.47
N GLY A 64 -12.67 -40.69 12.76
CA GLY A 64 -13.55 -41.10 13.85
C GLY A 64 -14.44 -39.95 14.33
N THR A 65 -14.62 -39.85 15.65
CA THR A 65 -15.38 -38.78 16.30
C THR A 65 -14.57 -37.49 16.36
N LEU A 66 -15.22 -36.34 16.16
CA LEU A 66 -14.55 -35.04 16.27
C LEU A 66 -13.95 -34.86 17.69
N HIS A 67 -12.70 -34.39 17.76
CA HIS A 67 -11.92 -34.23 18.99
C HIS A 67 -11.57 -35.53 19.75
N GLN A 68 -11.70 -36.69 19.12
CA GLN A 68 -11.26 -37.98 19.67
C GLN A 68 -10.25 -38.66 18.75
N ASP A 69 -9.34 -39.44 19.34
CA ASP A 69 -8.31 -40.20 18.63
C ASP A 69 -8.77 -41.64 18.35
N ASP A 70 -9.98 -41.79 17.80
CA ASP A 70 -10.64 -43.07 17.46
C ASP A 70 -10.66 -43.36 15.94
N GLY A 71 -9.96 -42.55 15.14
CA GLY A 71 -9.78 -42.78 13.70
C GLY A 71 -8.92 -44.02 13.39
N THR A 72 -9.09 -44.58 12.19
CA THR A 72 -8.39 -45.82 11.80
C THR A 72 -7.69 -45.70 10.45
N THR A 73 -6.49 -46.30 10.33
CA THR A 73 -5.69 -46.28 9.10
C THR A 73 -5.62 -47.67 8.47
N HIS A 74 -5.84 -47.73 7.16
CA HIS A 74 -5.91 -48.97 6.38
C HIS A 74 -4.89 -48.96 5.22
N PRO A 75 -4.33 -50.12 4.84
CA PRO A 75 -3.35 -50.22 3.76
C PRO A 75 -3.97 -50.18 2.35
N ARG A 76 -5.31 -50.25 2.26
CA ARG A 76 -6.05 -50.34 0.99
C ARG A 76 -7.28 -49.43 1.07
N PRO A 77 -7.72 -48.86 -0.07
CA PRO A 77 -8.93 -48.04 -0.09
C PRO A 77 -10.16 -48.89 0.16
N LEU A 78 -11.25 -48.24 0.55
CA LEU A 78 -12.56 -48.87 0.62
C LEU A 78 -12.93 -49.55 -0.71
N PRO A 79 -13.52 -50.76 -0.68
CA PRO A 79 -14.03 -51.41 -1.89
C PRO A 79 -15.05 -50.55 -2.62
N ALA A 80 -15.07 -50.66 -3.95
CA ALA A 80 -16.07 -49.99 -4.78
C ALA A 80 -17.49 -50.38 -4.33
N GLY A 81 -18.35 -49.37 -4.08
CA GLY A 81 -19.73 -49.59 -3.61
C GLY A 81 -19.88 -49.70 -2.09
N SER A 82 -18.82 -49.46 -1.31
CA SER A 82 -18.95 -49.25 0.14
C SER A 82 -19.93 -48.10 0.43
N LYS A 83 -20.62 -48.16 1.58
CA LYS A 83 -21.46 -47.04 2.05
C LYS A 83 -20.62 -45.75 2.10
N GLU A 84 -21.29 -44.60 2.02
CA GLU A 84 -20.67 -43.26 2.14
C GLU A 84 -19.98 -43.08 3.49
N GLN A 85 -18.79 -43.66 3.62
CA GLN A 85 -17.87 -43.45 4.72
C GLN A 85 -16.75 -42.56 4.20
N GLU A 86 -16.42 -41.54 4.98
CA GLU A 86 -15.36 -40.61 4.64
C GLU A 86 -14.00 -41.32 4.68
N GLU A 87 -13.21 -41.14 3.63
CA GLU A 87 -11.88 -41.73 3.48
C GLU A 87 -10.90 -40.65 3.02
N TRP A 88 -9.82 -40.48 3.77
CA TRP A 88 -8.74 -39.53 3.49
C TRP A 88 -7.51 -40.30 3.02
N VAL A 89 -6.75 -39.70 2.11
CA VAL A 89 -5.51 -40.32 1.61
C VAL A 89 -4.35 -39.83 2.47
N LEU A 90 -3.58 -40.76 3.03
CA LEU A 90 -2.36 -40.46 3.74
C LEU A 90 -1.16 -40.82 2.88
N VAL A 91 -0.16 -39.95 2.85
CA VAL A 91 0.98 -40.04 1.95
C VAL A 91 2.27 -39.99 2.75
N ASP A 92 3.17 -40.95 2.54
CA ASP A 92 4.54 -40.81 3.02
C ASP A 92 5.33 -39.84 2.15
N GLY A 93 5.14 -38.55 2.42
CA GLY A 93 5.75 -37.47 1.69
C GLY A 93 5.49 -36.11 2.35
N THR A 94 5.78 -35.06 1.61
CA THR A 94 5.62 -33.67 2.04
C THR A 94 4.22 -33.12 1.71
N PRO A 95 3.80 -31.99 2.31
CA PRO A 95 2.56 -31.30 1.92
C PRO A 95 2.49 -31.00 0.42
N ALA A 96 3.60 -30.58 -0.20
CA ALA A 96 3.68 -30.35 -1.64
C ALA A 96 3.41 -31.63 -2.45
N SER A 97 3.92 -32.78 -1.99
CA SER A 97 3.64 -34.07 -2.64
C SER A 97 2.16 -34.44 -2.53
N CYS A 98 1.54 -34.17 -1.38
CA CYS A 98 0.10 -34.37 -1.16
C CYS A 98 -0.76 -33.53 -2.12
N VAL A 99 -0.37 -32.28 -2.37
CA VAL A 99 -1.04 -31.40 -3.34
C VAL A 99 -1.01 -31.99 -4.74
N GLN A 100 0.16 -32.36 -5.25
CA GLN A 100 0.31 -32.96 -6.58
C GLN A 100 -0.49 -34.26 -6.70
N ILE A 101 -0.41 -35.13 -5.70
CA ILE A 101 -1.15 -36.39 -5.66
C ILE A 101 -2.67 -36.16 -5.66
N GLY A 102 -3.16 -35.24 -4.83
CA GLY A 102 -4.57 -34.89 -4.77
C GLY A 102 -5.09 -34.27 -6.06
N LEU A 103 -4.34 -33.33 -6.64
CA LEU A 103 -4.72 -32.65 -7.88
C LEU A 103 -4.80 -33.60 -9.09
N TYR A 104 -3.87 -34.55 -9.19
CA TYR A 104 -3.66 -35.27 -10.45
C TYR A 104 -3.93 -36.77 -10.40
N HIS A 105 -4.13 -37.39 -9.22
CA HIS A 105 -4.20 -38.85 -9.15
C HIS A 105 -5.40 -39.47 -8.40
N TYR A 106 -6.08 -38.74 -7.49
CA TYR A 106 -7.10 -39.36 -6.63
C TYR A 106 -8.55 -38.97 -6.89
N PHE A 107 -8.83 -37.72 -7.27
CA PHE A 107 -10.20 -37.18 -7.19
C PHE A 107 -10.82 -36.81 -8.54
N GLN A 108 -10.31 -37.35 -9.65
CA GLN A 108 -10.81 -37.01 -10.99
C GLN A 108 -12.30 -37.36 -11.17
N SER A 109 -12.78 -38.42 -10.51
CA SER A 109 -14.19 -38.82 -10.53
C SER A 109 -15.12 -37.88 -9.76
N ARG A 110 -14.58 -37.03 -8.87
CA ARG A 110 -15.33 -36.07 -8.05
C ARG A 110 -15.48 -34.69 -8.70
N GLY A 111 -14.90 -34.50 -9.89
CA GLY A 111 -14.87 -33.23 -10.61
C GLY A 111 -13.60 -32.42 -10.34
N PRO A 112 -13.41 -31.27 -11.02
CA PRO A 112 -12.21 -30.45 -10.89
C PRO A 112 -12.06 -29.91 -9.47
N ILE A 113 -10.83 -29.78 -9.00
CA ILE A 113 -10.52 -29.10 -7.74
C ILE A 113 -10.44 -27.59 -8.00
N ASP A 114 -11.31 -26.84 -7.33
CA ASP A 114 -11.45 -25.40 -7.47
C ASP A 114 -10.41 -24.63 -6.65
N LEU A 115 -10.12 -25.15 -5.45
CA LEU A 115 -9.28 -24.49 -4.44
C LEU A 115 -8.48 -25.54 -3.67
N VAL A 116 -7.22 -25.22 -3.36
CA VAL A 116 -6.43 -25.97 -2.38
C VAL A 116 -6.35 -25.17 -1.09
N VAL A 117 -6.66 -25.80 0.04
CA VAL A 117 -6.47 -25.21 1.37
C VAL A 117 -5.45 -26.07 2.10
N SER A 118 -4.34 -25.45 2.49
CA SER A 118 -3.28 -26.08 3.29
C SER A 118 -3.45 -25.64 4.74
N GLY A 119 -3.77 -26.57 5.64
CA GLY A 119 -4.05 -26.32 7.06
C GLY A 119 -5.42 -26.83 7.54
N PRO A 120 -5.89 -26.39 8.72
CA PRO A 120 -5.24 -25.38 9.57
C PRO A 120 -4.00 -25.96 10.26
N ASN A 121 -2.91 -25.22 10.25
CA ASN A 121 -1.70 -25.55 11.01
C ASN A 121 -1.95 -25.43 12.52
N TYR A 122 -1.38 -26.35 13.30
CA TYR A 122 -1.30 -26.25 14.76
C TYR A 122 -0.21 -25.25 15.16
N GLY A 123 -0.56 -23.96 15.12
CA GLY A 123 0.35 -22.85 15.41
C GLY A 123 0.30 -21.78 14.34
N ARG A 124 0.96 -20.65 14.62
CA ARG A 124 1.02 -19.51 13.70
C ARG A 124 2.11 -19.70 12.63
N ASN A 125 1.85 -19.19 11.43
CA ASN A 125 2.83 -18.98 10.37
C ASN A 125 2.85 -17.50 9.97
N SER A 126 2.90 -16.62 10.98
CA SER A 126 3.09 -15.18 10.80
C SER A 126 4.56 -14.83 10.87
N THR A 127 5.03 -13.83 10.10
CA THR A 127 6.44 -13.43 9.92
C THR A 127 7.25 -14.32 8.96
N ALA A 128 8.32 -13.74 8.39
CA ALA A 128 9.14 -14.38 7.36
C ALA A 128 9.84 -15.66 7.84
N VAL A 129 10.45 -15.66 9.04
CA VAL A 129 11.16 -16.84 9.57
C VAL A 129 10.25 -18.07 9.70
N PHE A 130 9.03 -17.89 10.22
CA PHE A 130 8.06 -18.98 10.32
C PHE A 130 7.50 -19.36 8.95
N SER A 131 7.14 -18.38 8.14
CA SER A 131 6.59 -18.60 6.80
C SER A 131 7.52 -19.38 5.87
N LEU A 132 8.82 -19.05 5.87
CA LEU A 132 9.83 -19.73 5.04
C LEU A 132 10.05 -21.19 5.46
N SER A 133 9.81 -21.50 6.73
CA SER A 133 9.98 -22.85 7.29
C SER A 133 8.69 -23.67 7.28
N SER A 134 7.56 -23.06 6.92
CA SER A 134 6.22 -23.65 7.04
C SER A 134 5.92 -24.69 5.95
N GLY A 135 5.59 -25.92 6.36
CA GLY A 135 5.05 -26.93 5.46
C GLY A 135 3.65 -26.57 4.98
N THR A 136 2.84 -25.94 5.85
CA THR A 136 1.53 -25.39 5.50
C THR A 136 1.62 -24.36 4.35
N LEU A 137 2.50 -23.34 4.42
CA LEU A 137 2.71 -22.45 3.27
C LEU A 137 3.31 -23.22 2.08
N GLY A 138 4.21 -24.19 2.33
CA GLY A 138 4.78 -25.04 1.28
C GLY A 138 3.71 -25.75 0.43
N GLY A 139 2.66 -26.28 1.05
CA GLY A 139 1.52 -26.87 0.35
C GLY A 139 0.76 -25.84 -0.51
N ALA A 140 0.45 -24.67 0.04
CA ALA A 140 -0.23 -23.62 -0.71
C ALA A 140 0.62 -23.07 -1.88
N LEU A 141 1.94 -22.93 -1.68
CA LEU A 141 2.90 -22.53 -2.72
C LEU A 141 2.93 -23.57 -3.85
N GLU A 142 2.92 -24.87 -3.52
CA GLU A 142 2.85 -25.94 -4.53
C GLU A 142 1.58 -25.85 -5.38
N ALA A 143 0.43 -25.61 -4.74
CA ALA A 143 -0.83 -25.44 -5.46
C ALA A 143 -0.81 -24.20 -6.37
N ALA A 144 -0.24 -23.09 -5.88
CA ALA A 144 -0.10 -21.86 -6.65
C ALA A 144 0.77 -22.05 -7.91
N ILE A 145 1.93 -22.73 -7.80
CA ILE A 145 2.76 -23.03 -8.98
C ILE A 145 2.10 -24.02 -9.94
N CYS A 146 1.18 -24.86 -9.46
CA CYS A 146 0.28 -25.67 -10.28
C CYS A 146 -0.87 -24.86 -10.94
N LYS A 147 -0.86 -23.53 -10.81
CA LYS A 147 -1.93 -22.63 -11.27
C LYS A 147 -3.28 -23.01 -10.69
N ARG A 148 -3.33 -23.27 -9.39
CA ARG A 148 -4.56 -23.41 -8.61
C ARG A 148 -4.61 -22.32 -7.56
N LYS A 149 -5.81 -21.79 -7.32
CA LYS A 149 -6.05 -20.90 -6.18
C LYS A 149 -5.69 -21.67 -4.90
N ALA A 150 -4.97 -21.01 -3.99
CA ALA A 150 -4.44 -21.66 -2.82
C ALA A 150 -4.52 -20.77 -1.58
N ILE A 151 -4.89 -21.36 -0.45
CA ILE A 151 -4.91 -20.69 0.86
C ILE A 151 -4.07 -21.51 1.85
N ALA A 152 -3.10 -20.89 2.49
CA ALA A 152 -2.45 -21.41 3.69
C ALA A 152 -3.22 -20.89 4.90
N LEU A 153 -3.66 -21.78 5.79
CA LEU A 153 -4.47 -21.46 6.96
C LEU A 153 -3.74 -21.93 8.22
N SER A 154 -3.64 -21.06 9.22
CA SER A 154 -2.89 -21.33 10.45
C SER A 154 -3.67 -20.83 11.66
N TYR A 155 -3.77 -21.65 12.70
CA TYR A 155 -4.46 -21.30 13.95
C TYR A 155 -3.44 -20.95 15.02
N ALA A 156 -3.39 -19.66 15.35
CA ALA A 156 -2.43 -19.08 16.28
C ALA A 156 -2.97 -19.18 17.70
N PHE A 157 -2.35 -20.02 18.52
CA PHE A 157 -2.57 -20.05 19.96
C PHE A 157 -1.50 -19.23 20.70
N PHE A 158 -1.77 -18.93 21.97
CA PHE A 158 -0.93 -18.08 22.81
C PHE A 158 -0.51 -18.88 24.05
N SER A 159 0.79 -19.18 24.20
CA SER A 159 1.36 -20.04 25.24
C SER A 159 1.28 -19.50 26.69
N LYS A 160 0.48 -18.45 26.94
CA LYS A 160 0.34 -17.85 28.28
C LYS A 160 -1.11 -17.72 28.68
N GLU A 161 -1.74 -18.86 28.94
CA GLU A 161 -2.94 -18.87 29.76
C GLU A 161 -2.58 -19.15 31.21
N LYS A 162 -3.17 -18.35 32.10
CA LYS A 162 -2.93 -18.44 33.54
C LYS A 162 -3.29 -19.85 34.04
N PRO A 163 -2.60 -20.38 35.06
CA PRO A 163 -3.03 -21.60 35.72
C PRO A 163 -4.50 -21.51 36.14
N GLY A 164 -5.36 -22.39 35.60
CA GLY A 164 -6.79 -22.44 35.90
C GLY A 164 -7.75 -21.92 34.82
N PHE A 165 -7.26 -21.44 33.66
CA PHE A 165 -8.08 -21.19 32.47
C PHE A 165 -7.96 -22.36 31.47
N PRO A 166 -9.05 -22.74 30.77
CA PRO A 166 -9.01 -23.80 29.77
C PRO A 166 -8.22 -23.35 28.55
N ASP A 167 -7.22 -24.16 28.16
CA ASP A 167 -6.33 -23.94 27.02
C ASP A 167 -7.14 -23.64 25.74
N SER A 168 -7.19 -22.36 25.35
CA SER A 168 -7.92 -21.93 24.15
C SER A 168 -7.47 -22.64 22.87
N ALA A 169 -6.25 -23.19 22.84
CA ALA A 169 -5.76 -24.01 21.72
C ALA A 169 -6.51 -25.35 21.59
N ARG A 170 -7.18 -25.80 22.65
CA ARG A 170 -7.88 -27.09 22.73
C ARG A 170 -9.37 -26.95 23.03
N ASP A 171 -9.87 -25.72 23.20
CA ASP A 171 -11.29 -25.45 23.42
C ASP A 171 -12.12 -25.74 22.14
N PRO A 172 -13.04 -26.72 22.15
CA PRO A 172 -13.85 -27.07 20.99
C PRO A 172 -14.71 -25.93 20.46
N GLU A 173 -15.20 -25.03 21.33
CA GLU A 173 -16.04 -23.90 20.92
C GLU A 173 -15.23 -22.85 20.17
N ILE A 174 -14.02 -22.55 20.65
CA ILE A 174 -13.09 -21.62 19.99
C ILE A 174 -12.62 -22.20 18.65
N ILE A 175 -12.27 -23.49 18.60
CA ILE A 175 -11.86 -24.17 17.36
C ILE A 175 -13.00 -24.17 16.33
N ALA A 176 -14.25 -24.43 16.77
CA ALA A 176 -15.41 -24.39 15.90
C ALA A 176 -15.70 -22.96 15.39
N ALA A 177 -15.55 -21.95 16.24
CA ALA A 177 -15.69 -20.54 15.83
C ALA A 177 -14.62 -20.13 14.81
N ALA A 178 -13.36 -20.51 15.04
CA ALA A 178 -12.25 -20.28 14.11
C ALA A 178 -12.49 -21.00 12.76
N SER A 179 -13.00 -22.23 12.79
CA SER A 179 -13.35 -22.99 11.57
C SER A 179 -14.47 -22.31 10.79
N LYS A 180 -15.54 -21.88 11.45
CA LYS A 180 -16.64 -21.13 10.82
C LYS A 180 -16.16 -19.81 10.21
N LEU A 181 -15.31 -19.05 10.92
CA LEU A 181 -14.70 -17.83 10.38
C LEU A 181 -13.85 -18.14 9.15
N SER A 182 -13.04 -19.20 9.22
CA SER A 182 -12.16 -19.63 8.13
C SER A 182 -12.96 -19.98 6.88
N VAL A 183 -14.07 -20.72 7.01
CA VAL A 183 -14.96 -21.04 5.87
C VAL A 183 -15.50 -19.76 5.23
N ARG A 184 -16.05 -18.82 6.01
CA ARG A 184 -16.57 -17.54 5.49
C ARG A 184 -15.48 -16.77 4.74
N LEU A 185 -14.27 -16.73 5.29
CA LEU A 185 -13.15 -16.02 4.70
C LEU A 185 -12.65 -16.70 3.41
N ILE A 186 -12.55 -18.03 3.39
CA ILE A 186 -12.23 -18.83 2.21
C ILE A 186 -13.23 -18.54 1.08
N GLU A 187 -14.53 -18.58 1.38
CA GLU A 187 -15.58 -18.30 0.39
C GLU A 187 -15.51 -16.87 -0.15
N HIS A 188 -15.25 -15.90 0.73
CA HIS A 188 -15.08 -14.49 0.34
C HIS A 188 -13.89 -14.34 -0.61
N LEU A 189 -12.70 -14.76 -0.18
CA LEU A 189 -11.47 -14.66 -0.97
C LEU A 189 -11.58 -15.40 -2.30
N TYR A 190 -12.20 -16.58 -2.34
CA TYR A 190 -12.38 -17.32 -3.58
C TYR A 190 -13.20 -16.54 -4.62
N LYS A 191 -14.28 -15.88 -4.17
CA LYS A 191 -15.18 -15.08 -5.01
C LYS A 191 -14.53 -13.76 -5.45
N SER A 192 -13.73 -13.13 -4.60
CA SER A 192 -13.05 -11.86 -4.86
C SER A 192 -11.53 -12.02 -4.84
N TRP A 193 -11.02 -12.96 -5.64
CA TRP A 193 -9.59 -13.25 -5.69
C TRP A 193 -8.84 -12.04 -6.25
N GLY A 194 -7.81 -11.58 -5.54
CA GLY A 194 -7.05 -10.39 -5.88
C GLY A 194 -6.28 -10.55 -7.20
N GLU A 195 -6.23 -9.48 -7.99
CA GLU A 195 -5.42 -9.45 -9.21
C GLU A 195 -3.94 -9.61 -8.86
N GLY A 196 -3.27 -10.52 -9.56
CA GLY A 196 -1.86 -10.80 -9.32
C GLY A 196 -1.57 -11.53 -7.99
N VAL A 197 -2.58 -12.02 -7.25
CA VAL A 197 -2.34 -12.84 -6.06
C VAL A 197 -2.27 -14.31 -6.44
N ASP A 198 -1.20 -15.00 -6.06
CA ASP A 198 -1.05 -16.44 -6.35
C ASP A 198 -1.67 -17.30 -5.23
N LEU A 199 -1.48 -16.89 -3.97
CA LEU A 199 -2.04 -17.53 -2.78
C LEU A 199 -2.30 -16.51 -1.65
N TYR A 200 -3.14 -16.89 -0.67
CA TYR A 200 -3.29 -16.15 0.57
C TYR A 200 -2.75 -16.95 1.76
N SER A 201 -2.03 -16.28 2.67
CA SER A 201 -1.74 -16.81 4.01
C SER A 201 -2.71 -16.18 5.01
N ILE A 202 -3.36 -17.02 5.82
CA ILE A 202 -4.35 -16.61 6.82
C ILE A 202 -3.89 -17.12 8.19
N ASN A 203 -3.75 -16.22 9.15
CA ASN A 203 -3.54 -16.58 10.56
C ASN A 203 -4.75 -16.17 11.39
N VAL A 204 -5.44 -17.15 11.96
CA VAL A 204 -6.62 -16.95 12.82
C VAL A 204 -6.20 -17.11 14.28
N PRO A 205 -6.35 -16.09 15.15
CA PRO A 205 -6.03 -16.22 16.57
C PRO A 205 -7.10 -17.06 17.27
N LEU A 206 -6.71 -18.12 17.97
CA LEU A 206 -7.59 -18.92 18.80
C LEU A 206 -7.86 -18.19 20.11
N VAL A 207 -8.91 -17.39 20.10
CA VAL A 207 -9.35 -16.59 21.23
C VAL A 207 -10.87 -16.54 21.28
N GLU A 208 -11.43 -16.32 22.46
CA GLU A 208 -12.87 -16.13 22.61
C GLU A 208 -13.36 -14.96 21.73
N GLY A 209 -14.50 -15.20 21.06
CA GLY A 209 -15.14 -14.25 20.15
C GLY A 209 -14.36 -13.99 18.85
N VAL A 210 -13.47 -14.91 18.43
CA VAL A 210 -12.65 -14.76 17.20
C VAL A 210 -13.45 -14.35 15.96
N ASP A 211 -14.68 -14.82 15.83
CA ASP A 211 -15.60 -14.55 14.72
C ASP A 211 -16.14 -13.11 14.66
N SER A 212 -16.04 -12.37 15.77
CA SER A 212 -16.42 -10.97 15.92
C SER A 212 -15.24 -9.98 15.84
N ARG A 213 -13.99 -10.50 15.84
CA ARG A 213 -12.78 -9.67 15.78
C ARG A 213 -12.50 -9.18 14.37
N LYS A 214 -11.63 -8.17 14.26
CA LYS A 214 -11.24 -7.58 12.97
C LYS A 214 -10.47 -8.59 12.13
N ILE A 215 -10.67 -8.50 10.82
CA ILE A 215 -9.89 -9.18 9.79
C ILE A 215 -9.06 -8.11 9.10
N MET A 216 -7.75 -8.28 9.07
CA MET A 216 -6.80 -7.28 8.59
C MET A 216 -6.10 -7.79 7.33
N TRP A 217 -6.09 -6.97 6.28
CA TRP A 217 -5.09 -7.11 5.22
C TRP A 217 -3.72 -6.77 5.79
N THR A 218 -2.73 -7.62 5.54
CA THR A 218 -1.39 -7.45 6.11
C THR A 218 -0.30 -7.76 5.10
N ASN A 219 0.87 -7.16 5.31
CA ASN A 219 2.12 -7.63 4.73
C ASN A 219 2.76 -8.70 5.62
N MET A 220 3.64 -9.52 5.05
CA MET A 220 4.51 -10.41 5.81
C MET A 220 5.55 -9.59 6.56
N LEU A 221 5.66 -9.73 7.89
CA LEU A 221 6.72 -9.09 8.66
C LEU A 221 8.07 -9.74 8.35
N GLN A 222 9.03 -8.95 7.89
CA GLN A 222 10.41 -9.41 7.73
C GLN A 222 11.12 -9.46 9.08
N ASN A 223 11.72 -10.60 9.39
CA ASN A 223 12.52 -10.81 10.59
C ASN A 223 13.63 -11.85 10.34
N TYR A 224 14.54 -11.98 11.31
CA TYR A 224 15.73 -12.83 11.22
C TYR A 224 15.99 -13.50 12.55
N TRP A 225 16.78 -14.58 12.53
CA TRP A 225 17.33 -15.16 13.76
C TRP A 225 18.32 -14.19 14.40
N GLY A 226 18.29 -14.07 15.72
CA GLY A 226 19.31 -13.33 16.46
C GLY A 226 20.64 -14.07 16.53
N GLU A 227 21.64 -13.48 17.18
CA GLU A 227 23.02 -13.99 17.21
C GLU A 227 23.14 -15.39 17.84
N GLY A 228 23.56 -16.38 17.06
CA GLY A 228 23.82 -17.73 17.56
C GLY A 228 23.26 -18.81 16.64
N SER A 229 23.03 -20.00 17.19
CA SER A 229 22.60 -21.19 16.45
C SER A 229 21.20 -21.63 16.88
N CYS A 230 20.43 -22.14 15.92
CA CYS A 230 19.19 -22.87 16.22
C CYS A 230 19.45 -24.32 16.69
N PHE A 231 20.71 -24.72 16.84
CA PHE A 231 21.12 -25.99 17.42
C PHE A 231 21.93 -25.78 18.69
N LYS A 232 21.66 -26.60 19.71
CA LYS A 232 22.43 -26.67 20.94
C LYS A 232 23.16 -28.01 21.01
N GLU A 233 24.43 -27.98 21.40
CA GLU A 233 25.19 -29.20 21.68
C GLU A 233 24.61 -29.89 22.93
N VAL A 234 24.37 -31.20 22.83
CA VAL A 234 23.81 -32.02 23.92
C VAL A 234 24.67 -33.25 24.15
N ALA A 235 24.62 -33.80 25.36
CA ALA A 235 25.17 -35.11 25.65
C ALA A 235 24.31 -36.19 24.97
N ASP A 236 24.92 -37.33 24.65
CA ASP A 236 24.27 -38.45 23.95
C ASP A 236 23.14 -39.05 24.79
N GLN A 237 21.92 -38.52 24.59
CA GLN A 237 20.67 -38.98 25.18
C GLN A 237 19.58 -38.88 24.12
N GLU A 238 19.05 -40.03 23.70
CA GLU A 238 18.00 -40.15 22.68
C GLU A 238 16.61 -39.95 23.32
N GLY A 239 15.91 -38.89 22.93
CA GLY A 239 14.45 -38.74 23.08
C GLY A 239 13.75 -39.06 21.75
N THR A 240 12.44 -39.35 21.77
CA THR A 240 11.68 -39.56 20.53
C THR A 240 11.34 -38.23 19.86
N ALA A 241 11.37 -38.17 18.51
CA ALA A 241 11.18 -36.92 17.76
C ALA A 241 9.84 -36.23 18.04
N ASP A 242 8.77 -37.01 18.25
CA ASP A 242 7.41 -36.50 18.48
C ASP A 242 7.26 -35.82 19.86
N GLU A 243 7.83 -36.43 20.91
CA GLU A 243 7.86 -35.84 22.27
C GLU A 243 8.69 -34.56 22.29
N GLU A 244 9.80 -34.53 21.54
CA GLU A 244 10.66 -33.35 21.47
C GLU A 244 9.99 -32.17 20.76
N GLU A 245 9.25 -32.41 19.68
CA GLU A 245 8.54 -31.34 18.97
C GLU A 245 7.41 -30.75 19.82
N HIS A 246 6.65 -31.58 20.55
CA HIS A 246 5.62 -31.11 21.48
C HIS A 246 6.23 -30.20 22.56
N MET A 247 7.37 -30.60 23.13
CA MET A 247 8.08 -29.79 24.12
C MET A 247 8.61 -28.46 23.56
N ILE A 248 8.99 -28.42 22.27
CA ILE A 248 9.41 -27.18 21.60
C ILE A 248 8.22 -26.24 21.39
N ARG A 249 7.04 -26.78 21.09
CA ARG A 249 5.79 -26.00 21.01
C ARG A 249 5.41 -25.40 22.39
N GLU A 250 5.84 -26.01 23.50
CA GLU A 250 5.51 -25.61 24.88
C GLU A 250 6.60 -24.81 25.64
N ARG A 251 7.88 -24.86 25.25
CA ARG A 251 9.00 -24.18 25.96
C ARG A 251 9.58 -22.99 25.20
N GLU A 252 9.43 -21.80 25.78
CA GLU A 252 10.04 -20.54 25.34
C GLU A 252 11.05 -20.01 26.38
N GLY A 253 12.35 -20.03 26.06
CA GLY A 253 13.36 -19.17 26.72
C GLY A 253 14.63 -19.87 27.27
N GLY A 254 15.80 -19.40 26.82
CA GLY A 254 17.11 -19.65 27.44
C GLY A 254 18.31 -19.40 26.52
N THR A 255 19.30 -18.61 26.97
CA THR A 255 20.56 -18.27 26.28
C THR A 255 21.77 -18.60 27.14
N ASP A 256 22.84 -19.17 26.57
CA ASP A 256 24.18 -19.24 27.18
C ASP A 256 25.29 -19.24 26.11
N THR A 257 26.43 -18.64 26.47
CA THR A 257 27.62 -18.34 25.64
C THR A 257 28.75 -19.36 25.82
N PRO A 258 29.53 -19.72 24.76
CA PRO A 258 30.72 -20.57 24.90
C PRO A 258 32.05 -19.80 24.77
N GLU A 259 33.07 -20.27 25.48
CA GLU A 259 34.49 -19.90 25.34
C GLU A 259 35.24 -20.90 24.45
N GLU A 260 36.22 -20.42 23.67
CA GLU A 260 36.98 -21.21 22.69
C GLU A 260 38.37 -21.66 23.19
N SER A 261 38.75 -22.90 22.84
CA SER A 261 40.15 -23.26 22.60
C SER A 261 40.25 -24.30 21.46
N VAL A 262 41.27 -24.15 20.63
CA VAL A 262 41.43 -24.86 19.35
C VAL A 262 41.91 -26.30 19.56
N THR A 263 41.12 -27.29 19.11
CA THR A 263 41.57 -28.68 18.91
C THR A 263 40.78 -29.37 17.78
N ARG A 264 41.35 -30.44 17.19
CA ARG A 264 40.73 -31.28 16.14
C ARG A 264 39.26 -31.61 16.44
N HIS A 265 38.42 -31.74 15.40
CA HIS A 265 36.97 -31.99 15.55
C HIS A 265 36.66 -33.13 16.53
N THR A 266 35.92 -32.83 17.59
CA THR A 266 35.35 -33.79 18.54
C THR A 266 33.98 -34.26 18.06
N HIS A 267 33.58 -35.50 18.41
CA HIS A 267 32.22 -35.98 18.13
C HIS A 267 31.22 -35.22 19.01
N LYS A 268 30.16 -34.68 18.40
CA LYS A 268 29.17 -33.82 19.05
C LYS A 268 27.77 -34.21 18.61
N HIS A 269 26.83 -34.19 19.54
CA HIS A 269 25.39 -34.34 19.26
C HIS A 269 24.74 -32.98 19.35
N PHE A 270 23.81 -32.69 18.45
CA PHE A 270 23.11 -31.42 18.39
C PHE A 270 21.62 -31.65 18.45
N LYS A 271 20.94 -30.80 19.21
CA LYS A 271 19.48 -30.75 19.29
C LYS A 271 18.97 -29.45 18.70
N TRP A 272 17.88 -29.51 17.95
CA TRP A 272 17.18 -28.31 17.48
C TRP A 272 16.59 -27.57 18.68
N ALA A 273 17.01 -26.32 18.86
CA ALA A 273 16.66 -25.44 19.98
C ALA A 273 16.69 -23.97 19.51
N PRO A 274 15.79 -23.56 18.60
CA PRO A 274 15.73 -22.19 18.10
C PRO A 274 15.32 -21.22 19.21
N ARG A 275 15.86 -20.00 19.16
CA ARG A 275 15.50 -18.94 20.10
C ARG A 275 14.38 -18.08 19.54
N PHE A 276 13.14 -18.45 19.85
CA PHE A 276 11.96 -17.71 19.38
C PHE A 276 11.78 -16.33 20.01
N THR A 277 12.51 -16.02 21.09
CA THR A 277 12.49 -14.69 21.73
C THR A 277 12.81 -13.57 20.74
N ASP A 278 13.74 -13.81 19.83
CA ASP A 278 14.18 -12.80 18.85
C ASP A 278 13.08 -12.54 17.81
N VAL A 279 12.35 -13.60 17.43
CA VAL A 279 11.16 -13.52 16.56
C VAL A 279 10.04 -12.76 17.26
N TYR A 280 9.74 -13.05 18.53
CA TYR A 280 8.69 -12.35 19.26
C TYR A 280 9.01 -10.89 19.52
N LYS A 281 10.26 -10.57 19.86
CA LYS A 281 10.73 -9.20 20.00
C LYS A 281 10.52 -8.40 18.71
N SER A 282 10.82 -8.99 17.55
CA SER A 282 10.56 -8.34 16.26
C SER A 282 9.09 -8.01 16.04
N VAL A 283 8.17 -8.86 16.53
CA VAL A 283 6.72 -8.60 16.49
C VAL A 283 6.31 -7.52 17.49
N GLU A 284 6.97 -7.43 18.64
CA GLU A 284 6.72 -6.39 19.63
C GLU A 284 7.15 -5.01 19.15
N GLU A 285 8.28 -4.94 18.46
CA GLU A 285 8.85 -3.70 17.89
C GLU A 285 8.16 -3.28 16.59
N ALA A 286 7.49 -4.21 15.91
CA ALA A 286 6.80 -3.92 14.66
C ALA A 286 5.51 -3.10 14.87
N GLY A 287 5.35 -2.04 14.06
CA GLY A 287 4.14 -1.23 14.02
C GLY A 287 2.98 -1.89 13.25
N PRO A 288 1.80 -1.23 13.19
CA PRO A 288 0.62 -1.74 12.51
C PRO A 288 0.83 -2.07 11.02
N GLY A 289 0.08 -3.05 10.50
CA GLY A 289 0.00 -3.36 9.05
C GLY A 289 0.71 -4.64 8.60
N ASN A 290 1.45 -5.32 9.50
CA ASN A 290 2.01 -6.63 9.24
C ASN A 290 1.24 -7.76 9.97
N ASP A 291 1.47 -8.98 9.52
CA ASP A 291 0.81 -10.19 9.99
C ASP A 291 1.15 -10.56 11.45
N GLY A 292 2.41 -10.39 11.86
CA GLY A 292 2.84 -10.58 13.24
C GLY A 292 2.09 -9.67 14.21
N TRP A 293 2.04 -8.37 13.90
CA TRP A 293 1.28 -7.38 14.67
C TRP A 293 -0.21 -7.72 14.72
N ALA A 294 -0.82 -8.06 13.58
CA ALA A 294 -2.25 -8.37 13.55
C ALA A 294 -2.60 -9.56 14.44
N VAL A 295 -1.81 -10.64 14.38
CA VAL A 295 -2.01 -11.82 15.25
C VAL A 295 -1.78 -11.47 16.72
N LYS A 296 -0.77 -10.66 17.05
CA LYS A 296 -0.51 -10.16 18.42
C LYS A 296 -1.70 -9.38 18.97
N GLU A 297 -2.31 -8.51 18.16
CA GLU A 297 -3.53 -7.76 18.51
C GLU A 297 -4.82 -8.62 18.46
N HIS A 298 -4.66 -9.93 18.29
CA HIS A 298 -5.75 -10.90 18.17
C HIS A 298 -6.72 -10.59 17.03
N TYR A 299 -6.22 -10.04 15.94
CA TYR A 299 -6.93 -9.91 14.68
C TYR A 299 -6.58 -11.08 13.75
N THR A 300 -7.52 -11.46 12.90
CA THR A 300 -7.22 -12.42 11.83
C THR A 300 -6.41 -11.71 10.76
N SER A 301 -5.22 -12.21 10.42
CA SER A 301 -4.40 -11.65 9.35
C SER A 301 -4.67 -12.35 8.02
N VAL A 302 -4.69 -11.58 6.93
CA VAL A 302 -4.80 -12.07 5.55
C VAL A 302 -3.71 -11.41 4.73
N THR A 303 -2.74 -12.22 4.30
CA THR A 303 -1.57 -11.77 3.54
C THR A 303 -1.63 -12.32 2.11
N PRO A 304 -1.82 -11.46 1.09
CA PRO A 304 -1.67 -11.87 -0.31
C PRO A 304 -0.19 -12.15 -0.62
N LEU A 305 0.10 -13.26 -1.27
CA LEU A 305 1.46 -13.69 -1.58
C LEU A 305 1.63 -14.06 -3.05
N LYS A 306 2.90 -14.00 -3.49
CA LYS A 306 3.40 -14.56 -4.74
C LYS A 306 4.12 -15.86 -4.49
N ALA A 307 3.95 -16.83 -5.40
CA ALA A 307 4.71 -18.08 -5.37
C ALA A 307 6.06 -17.90 -6.08
N ASN A 308 6.93 -17.08 -5.50
CA ASN A 308 8.26 -16.79 -6.04
C ASN A 308 9.28 -16.54 -4.93
N PHE A 309 10.55 -16.48 -5.31
CA PHE A 309 11.56 -15.80 -4.53
C PHE A 309 11.58 -14.35 -5.00
N MET A 310 11.16 -13.42 -4.13
CA MET A 310 11.20 -11.99 -4.44
C MET A 310 12.66 -11.51 -4.50
N HIS A 311 12.98 -10.64 -5.46
CA HIS A 311 14.32 -10.06 -5.56
C HIS A 311 14.55 -9.05 -4.42
N ALA A 312 15.77 -9.00 -3.90
CA ALA A 312 16.16 -7.94 -2.98
C ALA A 312 16.14 -6.57 -3.69
N ALA A 313 15.82 -5.49 -2.98
CA ALA A 313 15.74 -4.13 -3.51
C ALA A 313 17.12 -3.52 -3.91
N ALA A 314 18.17 -4.33 -4.00
CA ALA A 314 19.49 -3.89 -4.42
C ALA A 314 19.51 -3.61 -5.92
N GLN A 315 20.25 -2.56 -6.34
CA GLN A 315 20.52 -2.24 -7.74
C GLN A 315 21.28 -3.40 -8.41
N THR A 316 20.52 -4.38 -8.91
CA THR A 316 21.01 -5.64 -9.49
C THR A 316 20.67 -5.75 -10.98
N GLU A 317 20.31 -4.63 -11.61
CA GLU A 317 20.03 -4.55 -13.04
C GLU A 317 21.33 -4.30 -13.83
N GLY A 318 21.47 -4.99 -14.97
CA GLY A 318 22.63 -4.84 -15.86
C GLY A 318 23.79 -5.81 -15.56
N GLU A 319 24.96 -5.50 -16.11
CA GLU A 319 26.16 -6.34 -15.97
C GLU A 319 26.79 -6.18 -14.57
N LEU A 320 26.97 -7.29 -13.85
CA LEU A 320 27.76 -7.32 -12.62
C LEU A 320 29.25 -7.14 -12.96
N LYS A 321 29.75 -5.91 -12.83
CA LYS A 321 31.16 -5.60 -13.04
C LYS A 321 31.98 -5.99 -11.81
N LEU A 322 32.80 -7.02 -11.97
CA LEU A 322 33.77 -7.41 -10.94
C LEU A 322 34.92 -6.39 -10.92
N PRO A 323 35.35 -5.90 -9.74
CA PRO A 323 36.46 -4.97 -9.66
C PRO A 323 37.73 -5.63 -10.22
N SER A 324 38.36 -4.99 -11.21
CA SER A 324 39.71 -5.34 -11.63
C SER A 324 40.65 -5.07 -10.46
N SER A 325 41.49 -6.05 -10.12
CA SER A 325 42.40 -6.07 -8.97
C SER A 325 43.15 -4.75 -8.74
N GLN A 326 42.54 -3.81 -8.02
CA GLN A 326 43.19 -2.67 -7.38
C GLN A 326 42.25 -2.11 -6.31
N SER A 327 42.87 -1.84 -5.17
CA SER A 327 42.33 -1.49 -3.86
C SER A 327 41.10 -0.57 -3.86
N THR A 328 40.05 -1.01 -3.15
CA THR A 328 39.09 -0.10 -2.53
C THR A 328 38.72 -0.63 -1.15
N SER A 329 38.80 0.25 -0.15
CA SER A 329 38.29 0.05 1.20
C SER A 329 36.83 -0.36 1.16
N THR A 330 36.55 -1.62 1.47
CA THR A 330 35.18 -2.13 1.61
C THR A 330 34.55 -1.54 2.87
N SER A 331 33.62 -0.61 2.69
CA SER A 331 32.53 -0.41 3.65
C SER A 331 31.67 -1.68 3.62
N THR A 332 31.99 -2.65 4.48
CA THR A 332 31.11 -3.78 4.74
C THR A 332 29.83 -3.23 5.36
N VAL A 333 28.75 -3.18 4.57
CA VAL A 333 27.41 -3.08 5.13
C VAL A 333 27.21 -4.38 5.90
N GLY A 334 27.34 -4.33 7.23
CA GLY A 334 27.14 -5.49 8.07
C GLY A 334 25.70 -5.99 7.99
N MET A 335 25.52 -7.30 8.09
CA MET A 335 24.19 -7.93 8.04
C MET A 335 23.27 -7.45 9.18
N GLU A 336 23.80 -6.80 10.20
CA GLU A 336 23.04 -6.17 11.28
C GLU A 336 22.03 -5.10 10.83
N ASN A 337 22.13 -4.57 9.61
CA ASN A 337 21.20 -3.58 9.04
C ASN A 337 20.27 -4.14 7.94
N LEU A 338 20.13 -5.47 7.81
CA LEU A 338 19.20 -6.09 6.85
C LEU A 338 17.74 -5.90 7.25
N SER A 339 17.22 -4.68 7.29
CA SER A 339 15.78 -4.50 7.12
C SER A 339 15.46 -4.67 5.64
N LEU A 340 14.32 -5.27 5.29
CA LEU A 340 13.73 -4.96 3.99
C LEU A 340 13.44 -3.45 4.04
N THR A 341 14.37 -2.65 3.55
CA THR A 341 14.07 -1.33 3.01
C THR A 341 13.32 -1.55 1.71
N THR A 342 12.16 -2.20 1.80
CA THR A 342 11.05 -1.83 0.95
C THR A 342 10.84 -0.36 1.28
N LYS A 343 11.44 0.53 0.48
CA LYS A 343 10.86 1.86 0.30
C LYS A 343 9.36 1.58 0.17
N PRO A 344 8.53 2.09 1.09
CA PRO A 344 7.13 1.69 1.16
C PRO A 344 6.53 1.82 -0.24
N ALA A 345 5.53 1.01 -0.59
CA ALA A 345 4.86 1.08 -1.90
C ALA A 345 4.35 2.50 -2.26
N ASN A 346 4.34 3.41 -1.28
CA ASN A 346 3.99 4.83 -1.38
C ASN A 346 5.17 5.78 -1.14
N HIS A 347 6.42 5.39 -1.42
CA HIS A 347 7.56 6.29 -1.33
C HIS A 347 7.54 7.31 -2.47
N PHE A 348 7.67 8.60 -2.15
CA PHE A 348 7.66 9.67 -3.13
C PHE A 348 8.84 10.64 -2.94
N TYR A 349 9.21 11.33 -4.01
CA TYR A 349 10.24 12.35 -3.97
C TYR A 349 9.59 13.72 -3.78
N ALA A 350 10.18 14.58 -2.97
CA ALA A 350 9.63 15.90 -2.67
C ALA A 350 10.66 17.00 -2.95
N LEU A 351 10.31 17.99 -3.77
CA LEU A 351 11.09 19.20 -3.96
C LEU A 351 10.32 20.37 -3.36
N ILE A 352 10.84 20.92 -2.26
CA ILE A 352 10.22 22.03 -1.52
C ILE A 352 11.12 23.25 -1.66
N ASN A 353 10.78 24.14 -2.59
CA ASN A 353 11.49 25.40 -2.79
C ASN A 353 10.47 26.53 -3.01
N TYR A 354 9.93 27.06 -1.91
CA TYR A 354 8.95 28.14 -1.96
C TYR A 354 9.59 29.53 -1.92
N GLU A 355 10.88 29.63 -1.57
CA GLU A 355 11.71 30.86 -1.59
C GLU A 355 11.24 31.99 -0.66
N ASP A 356 10.31 31.70 0.25
CA ASP A 356 9.80 32.63 1.26
C ASP A 356 10.29 32.22 2.66
N GLU A 357 10.93 33.14 3.38
CA GLU A 357 11.56 32.88 4.69
C GLU A 357 10.55 32.45 5.77
N TYR A 358 9.30 32.88 5.66
CA TYR A 358 8.24 32.54 6.61
C TYR A 358 7.57 31.21 6.26
N VAL A 359 7.24 30.99 4.99
CA VAL A 359 6.44 29.85 4.53
C VAL A 359 7.27 28.58 4.36
N GLN A 360 8.51 28.68 3.88
CA GLN A 360 9.40 27.54 3.66
C GLN A 360 9.55 26.61 4.88
N PRO A 361 9.91 27.11 6.09
CA PRO A 361 10.05 26.25 7.26
C PRO A 361 8.72 25.62 7.71
N LEU A 362 7.59 26.30 7.49
CA LEU A 362 6.26 25.78 7.82
C LEU A 362 5.87 24.60 6.94
N ILE A 363 6.15 24.66 5.64
CA ILE A 363 5.89 23.55 4.70
C ILE A 363 6.73 22.33 5.06
N LEU A 364 8.03 22.54 5.34
CA LEU A 364 8.92 21.44 5.74
C LEU A 364 8.50 20.81 7.07
N SER A 365 8.06 21.61 8.04
CA SER A 365 7.52 21.14 9.32
C SER A 365 6.21 20.34 9.12
N ALA A 366 5.33 20.81 8.24
CA ALA A 366 4.11 20.11 7.87
C ALA A 366 4.41 18.76 7.20
N LEU A 367 5.39 18.70 6.29
CA LEU A 367 5.81 17.46 5.64
C LEU A 367 6.32 16.44 6.66
N LYS A 368 7.22 16.86 7.56
CA LYS A 368 7.77 16.02 8.64
C LYS A 368 6.72 15.52 9.63
N SER A 369 5.71 16.35 9.96
CA SER A 369 4.66 15.96 10.92
C SER A 369 3.59 15.06 10.31
N ARG A 370 3.39 15.09 8.99
CA ARG A 370 2.32 14.34 8.30
C ARG A 370 2.78 13.04 7.68
N PHE A 371 4.07 12.92 7.37
CA PHE A 371 4.63 11.77 6.68
C PHE A 371 5.81 11.17 7.48
N PRO A 372 5.90 9.83 7.61
CA PRO A 372 7.07 9.18 8.17
C PRO A 372 8.34 9.52 7.39
N GLU A 373 9.50 9.62 8.04
CA GLU A 373 10.76 10.00 7.38
C GLU A 373 11.15 9.03 6.25
N GLU A 374 10.83 7.74 6.40
CA GLU A 374 11.05 6.71 5.39
C GLU A 374 10.12 6.79 4.15
N SER A 375 9.05 7.59 4.23
CA SER A 375 8.02 7.65 3.18
C SER A 375 8.32 8.66 2.07
N TYR A 376 9.33 9.52 2.23
CA TYR A 376 9.72 10.47 1.20
C TYR A 376 11.22 10.74 1.14
N THR A 377 11.70 11.29 0.03
CA THR A 377 13.07 11.81 -0.09
C THR A 377 13.02 13.24 -0.58
N LEU A 378 13.64 14.16 0.19
CA LEU A 378 13.81 15.54 -0.24
C LEU A 378 14.92 15.62 -1.29
N ILE A 379 14.61 16.25 -2.41
CA ILE A 379 15.58 16.52 -3.49
C ILE A 379 15.70 18.03 -3.70
N SER A 380 16.86 18.44 -4.20
CA SER A 380 17.13 19.85 -4.48
C SER A 380 16.85 20.19 -5.94
N ASN A 381 17.03 19.24 -6.85
CA ASN A 381 16.81 19.44 -8.28
C ASN A 381 15.93 18.31 -8.85
N MET A 382 15.19 18.60 -9.92
CA MET A 382 14.41 17.57 -10.62
C MET A 382 15.28 16.52 -11.32
N GLU A 383 16.55 16.82 -11.61
CA GLU A 383 17.50 15.85 -12.16
C GLU A 383 17.82 14.71 -11.19
N ASP A 384 17.55 14.90 -9.90
CA ASP A 384 17.73 13.89 -8.85
C ASP A 384 16.59 12.84 -8.87
N LEU A 385 15.57 13.01 -9.72
CA LEU A 385 14.50 12.03 -9.91
C LEU A 385 15.03 10.79 -10.65
N PRO A 386 14.84 9.57 -10.12
CA PRO A 386 15.30 8.34 -10.78
C PRO A 386 14.65 8.08 -12.16
N SER A 387 13.40 8.53 -12.32
CA SER A 387 12.61 8.37 -13.54
C SER A 387 11.46 9.39 -13.56
N PRO A 388 11.05 9.91 -14.73
CA PRO A 388 9.90 10.82 -14.86
C PRO A 388 8.56 10.23 -14.37
N THR A 389 8.44 8.90 -14.30
CA THR A 389 7.22 8.22 -13.82
C THR A 389 7.22 7.94 -12.32
N THR A 390 8.28 8.34 -11.61
CA THR A 390 8.38 8.17 -10.15
C THR A 390 7.40 9.12 -9.44
N PRO A 391 6.69 8.70 -8.38
CA PRO A 391 5.86 9.60 -7.58
C PRO A 391 6.66 10.81 -7.07
N PHE A 392 6.24 12.00 -7.48
CA PHE A 392 6.93 13.26 -7.25
C PHE A 392 5.96 14.34 -6.79
N LEU A 393 6.30 15.01 -5.69
CA LEU A 393 5.62 16.18 -5.16
C LEU A 393 6.54 17.40 -5.30
N GLN A 394 6.06 18.46 -5.93
CA GLN A 394 6.75 19.75 -5.90
C GLN A 394 5.88 20.81 -5.24
N ILE A 395 6.47 21.50 -4.26
CA ILE A 395 5.88 22.69 -3.65
C ILE A 395 6.82 23.85 -3.90
N SER A 396 6.42 24.77 -4.77
CA SER A 396 7.17 25.97 -5.07
C SER A 396 6.24 27.15 -5.41
N SER A 397 6.82 28.32 -5.66
CA SER A 397 6.09 29.48 -6.17
C SER A 397 5.47 29.17 -7.54
N TYR A 398 4.33 29.79 -7.87
CA TYR A 398 3.58 29.44 -9.09
C TYR A 398 4.42 29.51 -10.38
N GLU A 399 5.25 30.54 -10.52
CA GLU A 399 6.08 30.79 -11.71
C GLU A 399 7.23 29.79 -11.87
N THR A 400 7.60 29.08 -10.80
CA THR A 400 8.69 28.08 -10.81
C THR A 400 8.18 26.65 -10.97
N LEU A 401 6.86 26.45 -11.00
CA LEU A 401 6.27 25.11 -11.12
C LEU A 401 6.47 24.52 -12.52
N PRO A 402 6.82 23.21 -12.61
CA PRO A 402 7.12 22.56 -13.88
C PRO A 402 5.84 22.10 -14.58
N PHE A 403 4.98 23.03 -15.00
CA PHE A 403 3.68 22.71 -15.60
C PHE A 403 3.78 21.76 -16.81
N THR A 404 4.81 21.89 -17.64
CA THR A 404 5.05 20.99 -18.78
C THR A 404 5.25 19.54 -18.32
N GLN A 405 6.02 19.32 -17.24
CA GLN A 405 6.26 17.99 -16.70
C GLN A 405 5.02 17.45 -15.98
N ALA A 406 4.35 18.26 -15.16
CA ALA A 406 3.11 17.88 -14.48
C ALA A 406 2.01 17.48 -15.48
N MET A 407 1.93 18.15 -16.64
CA MET A 407 0.99 17.78 -17.71
C MET A 407 1.43 16.54 -18.49
N SER A 408 2.74 16.28 -18.62
CA SER A 408 3.27 15.11 -19.32
C SER A 408 3.13 13.83 -18.47
N TYR A 409 3.14 13.97 -17.13
CA TYR A 409 3.09 12.85 -16.18
C TYR A 409 2.03 13.06 -15.08
N PRO A 410 0.74 13.18 -15.42
CA PRO A 410 -0.33 13.59 -14.50
C PRO A 410 -0.66 12.57 -13.41
N THR A 411 -0.22 11.31 -13.56
CA THR A 411 -0.44 10.23 -12.59
C THR A 411 0.70 10.07 -11.58
N SER A 412 1.88 10.65 -11.86
CA SER A 412 3.06 10.53 -11.00
C SER A 412 3.57 11.86 -10.47
N THR A 413 3.18 13.01 -11.02
CA THR A 413 3.60 14.33 -10.56
C THR A 413 2.43 15.09 -9.93
N LEU A 414 2.63 15.55 -8.69
CA LEU A 414 1.72 16.42 -7.96
C LEU A 414 2.40 17.78 -7.68
N ILE A 415 1.66 18.86 -7.89
CA ILE A 415 2.11 20.24 -7.66
C ILE A 415 1.13 21.00 -6.77
N ASN A 416 1.59 22.00 -6.03
CA ASN A 416 0.78 22.81 -5.10
C ASN A 416 -0.11 23.87 -5.77
N ALA A 417 -0.23 23.86 -7.09
CA ALA A 417 -1.13 24.74 -7.82
C ALA A 417 -1.78 24.00 -8.98
N PHE A 418 -3.04 24.32 -9.27
CA PHE A 418 -3.64 23.93 -10.53
C PHE A 418 -3.01 24.75 -11.67
N VAL A 419 -2.96 24.16 -12.87
CA VAL A 419 -2.74 24.94 -14.08
C VAL A 419 -3.88 25.96 -14.17
N ILE A 420 -3.60 27.19 -13.78
CA ILE A 420 -4.54 28.28 -13.98
C ILE A 420 -4.49 28.56 -15.47
N ARG A 421 -5.42 27.96 -16.22
CA ARG A 421 -5.79 28.54 -17.51
C ARG A 421 -6.45 29.87 -17.17
N LYS A 422 -5.69 30.96 -17.08
CA LYS A 422 -6.22 32.33 -16.90
C LYS A 422 -7.41 32.58 -17.85
N ALA A 423 -7.40 31.88 -18.99
CA ALA A 423 -8.51 31.63 -19.91
C ALA A 423 -9.89 31.36 -19.30
N LEU A 424 -10.05 30.57 -18.23
CA LEU A 424 -11.37 30.16 -17.77
C LEU A 424 -11.90 30.97 -16.57
N ILE A 425 -11.01 31.64 -15.85
CA ILE A 425 -11.34 32.34 -14.60
C ILE A 425 -11.44 33.86 -14.78
N ARG A 426 -10.78 34.42 -15.80
CA ARG A 426 -10.87 35.84 -16.14
C ARG A 426 -11.92 36.01 -17.24
N LYS A 427 -12.91 36.89 -17.02
CA LYS A 427 -14.06 37.04 -17.92
C LYS A 427 -13.66 37.39 -19.37
N HIS A 428 -12.71 38.31 -19.55
CA HIS A 428 -12.19 38.68 -20.87
C HIS A 428 -11.57 37.46 -21.57
N TYR A 429 -10.60 36.79 -20.93
CA TYR A 429 -10.00 35.60 -21.53
C TYR A 429 -11.00 34.45 -21.75
N LEU A 430 -12.05 34.31 -20.93
CA LEU A 430 -13.09 33.29 -21.13
C LEU A 430 -13.91 33.59 -22.38
N SER A 431 -14.27 34.86 -22.59
CA SER A 431 -14.92 35.33 -23.82
C SER A 431 -14.07 35.02 -25.04
N THR A 432 -12.80 35.45 -25.03
CA THR A 432 -11.86 35.23 -26.14
C THR A 432 -11.63 33.74 -26.42
N THR A 433 -11.57 32.91 -25.36
CA THR A 433 -11.41 31.46 -25.48
C THR A 433 -12.65 30.80 -26.10
N ALA A 434 -13.84 31.20 -25.66
CA ALA A 434 -15.10 30.72 -26.20
C ALA A 434 -15.26 31.11 -27.67
N TYR A 435 -14.95 32.37 -28.02
CA TYR A 435 -14.97 32.86 -29.39
C TYR A 435 -14.04 32.05 -30.30
N ASN A 436 -12.77 31.92 -29.91
CA ASN A 436 -11.77 31.15 -30.65
C ASN A 436 -12.18 29.67 -30.81
N TRP A 437 -12.84 29.10 -29.80
CA TRP A 437 -13.36 27.74 -29.86
C TRP A 437 -14.54 27.61 -30.83
N ILE A 438 -15.52 28.51 -30.77
CA ILE A 438 -16.70 28.52 -31.65
C ILE A 438 -16.30 28.74 -33.11
N ALA A 439 -15.34 29.63 -33.39
CA ALA A 439 -14.80 29.86 -34.73
C ALA A 439 -14.24 28.57 -35.36
N LYS A 440 -13.56 27.74 -34.56
CA LYS A 440 -13.03 26.43 -34.98
C LYS A 440 -14.07 25.31 -34.94
N HIS A 441 -15.11 25.44 -34.11
CA HIS A 441 -16.15 24.43 -33.89
C HIS A 441 -17.56 25.04 -33.95
N PRO A 442 -18.08 25.37 -35.16
CA PRO A 442 -19.33 26.12 -35.31
C PRO A 442 -20.58 25.41 -34.78
N GLY A 443 -20.54 24.08 -34.63
CA GLY A 443 -21.62 23.27 -34.04
C GLY A 443 -21.58 23.14 -32.51
N SER A 444 -20.67 23.85 -31.84
CA SER A 444 -20.55 23.82 -30.38
C SER A 444 -21.79 24.42 -29.71
N VAL A 445 -22.27 23.78 -28.64
CA VAL A 445 -23.34 24.33 -27.76
C VAL A 445 -22.97 25.69 -27.17
N LEU A 446 -21.67 26.01 -27.07
CA LEU A 446 -21.21 27.31 -26.58
C LEU A 446 -21.71 28.47 -27.45
N LYS A 447 -21.99 28.22 -28.74
CA LYS A 447 -22.53 29.23 -29.66
C LYS A 447 -23.87 29.81 -29.21
N THR A 448 -24.71 29.01 -28.54
CA THR A 448 -26.04 29.43 -28.07
C THR A 448 -26.09 29.72 -26.58
N ASN A 449 -25.06 29.33 -25.83
CA ASN A 449 -25.08 29.29 -24.37
C ASN A 449 -24.06 30.23 -23.71
N ILE A 450 -23.24 30.92 -24.49
CA ILE A 450 -22.38 32.03 -24.03
C ILE A 450 -22.88 33.33 -24.64
N LYS A 451 -23.01 34.37 -23.81
CA LYS A 451 -23.37 35.71 -24.26
C LYS A 451 -22.12 36.40 -24.85
N PRO A 452 -22.27 37.16 -25.95
CA PRO A 452 -21.18 37.96 -26.47
C PRO A 452 -20.66 38.93 -25.41
N ALA A 453 -19.35 39.20 -25.44
CA ALA A 453 -18.72 40.16 -24.56
C ALA A 453 -17.61 40.87 -25.32
N CYS A 454 -17.63 42.20 -25.25
CA CYS A 454 -16.63 43.08 -25.82
C CYS A 454 -15.56 43.40 -24.76
N GLU A 455 -14.31 43.50 -25.19
CA GLU A 455 -13.21 44.04 -24.39
C GLU A 455 -12.72 45.33 -25.05
N PHE A 456 -12.47 46.35 -24.24
CA PHE A 456 -11.85 47.61 -24.66
C PHE A 456 -11.07 48.18 -23.47
N GLU A 457 -10.06 48.98 -23.76
CA GLU A 457 -9.27 49.71 -22.77
C GLU A 457 -9.69 51.18 -22.81
N LEU A 458 -9.77 51.81 -21.65
CA LEU A 458 -10.20 53.20 -21.50
C LEU A 458 -9.34 53.86 -20.44
N ASP A 459 -8.62 54.91 -20.83
CA ASP A 459 -7.78 55.68 -19.91
C ASP A 459 -8.58 56.78 -19.21
N TYR A 460 -9.39 57.52 -19.98
CA TYR A 460 -10.29 58.57 -19.48
C TYR A 460 -11.68 58.47 -20.12
N ALA A 461 -12.72 58.87 -19.38
CA ALA A 461 -14.12 58.81 -19.78
C ALA A 461 -14.41 59.63 -21.05
N GLU A 462 -13.66 60.71 -21.29
CA GLU A 462 -13.79 61.55 -22.49
C GLU A 462 -13.38 60.83 -23.79
N PHE A 463 -12.58 59.77 -23.71
CA PHE A 463 -12.13 58.98 -24.88
C PHE A 463 -12.97 57.70 -25.09
N LEU A 464 -14.17 57.64 -24.51
CA LEU A 464 -15.04 56.47 -24.62
C LEU A 464 -15.45 56.17 -26.07
N ASP A 465 -15.72 57.21 -26.84
CA ASP A 465 -16.09 57.10 -28.25
C ASP A 465 -14.98 56.45 -29.08
N GLU A 466 -13.72 56.84 -28.86
CA GLU A 466 -12.54 56.24 -29.48
C GLU A 466 -12.34 54.78 -29.05
N ALA A 467 -12.49 54.48 -27.74
CA ALA A 467 -12.34 53.13 -27.21
C ALA A 467 -13.42 52.16 -27.73
N LEU A 468 -14.61 52.66 -28.06
CA LEU A 468 -15.73 51.85 -28.56
C LEU A 468 -15.66 51.56 -30.07
N VAL A 469 -14.72 52.13 -30.81
CA VAL A 469 -14.58 51.92 -32.27
C VAL A 469 -14.44 50.44 -32.62
N GLU A 470 -13.74 49.66 -31.80
CA GLU A 470 -13.53 48.23 -32.04
C GLU A 470 -14.65 47.35 -31.43
N ALA A 471 -15.56 47.94 -30.63
CA ALA A 471 -16.66 47.26 -29.95
C ALA A 471 -17.96 47.25 -30.78
N TRP A 472 -17.88 46.73 -32.01
CA TRP A 472 -18.98 46.75 -32.99
C TRP A 472 -20.32 46.19 -32.47
N GLU A 473 -20.27 45.08 -31.72
CA GLU A 473 -21.48 44.45 -31.17
C GLU A 473 -22.17 45.35 -30.14
N LEU A 474 -21.40 46.14 -29.38
CA LEU A 474 -21.90 47.06 -28.37
C LEU A 474 -22.53 48.29 -29.02
N GLN A 475 -21.87 48.88 -30.02
CA GLN A 475 -22.41 50.00 -30.80
C GLN A 475 -23.72 49.61 -31.50
N GLU A 476 -23.79 48.41 -32.11
CA GLU A 476 -25.02 47.93 -32.73
C GLU A 476 -26.16 47.77 -31.71
N SER A 477 -25.84 47.32 -30.49
CA SER A 477 -26.81 47.25 -29.39
C SER A 477 -27.32 48.63 -28.98
N PHE A 478 -26.45 49.65 -28.92
CA PHE A 478 -26.86 51.02 -28.60
C PHE A 478 -27.81 51.59 -29.65
N THR A 479 -27.48 51.45 -30.94
CA THR A 479 -28.37 51.88 -32.03
C THR A 479 -29.71 51.15 -31.98
N LYS A 480 -29.71 49.84 -31.66
CA LYS A 480 -30.96 49.07 -31.48
C LYS A 480 -31.78 49.52 -30.28
N ASN A 481 -31.18 50.14 -29.29
CA ASN A 481 -31.86 50.63 -28.09
C ASN A 481 -32.42 52.04 -28.25
N GLU A 482 -32.03 52.78 -29.30
CA GLU A 482 -32.58 54.09 -29.61
C GLU A 482 -34.11 54.06 -29.75
N GLY A 483 -34.78 54.98 -29.07
CA GLY A 483 -36.24 55.11 -29.10
C GLY A 483 -37.02 54.01 -28.36
N LYS A 484 -36.35 53.08 -27.67
CA LYS A 484 -37.01 52.05 -26.85
C LYS A 484 -37.15 52.47 -25.40
N GLU A 485 -38.24 52.03 -24.76
CA GLU A 485 -38.43 52.12 -23.32
C GLU A 485 -37.43 51.22 -22.57
N PRO A 486 -36.99 51.56 -21.34
CA PRO A 486 -35.96 50.80 -20.61
C PRO A 486 -36.25 49.29 -20.46
N ALA A 487 -37.53 48.91 -20.38
CA ALA A 487 -37.97 47.52 -20.28
C ALA A 487 -37.79 46.72 -21.58
N GLU A 488 -37.63 47.39 -22.73
CA GLU A 488 -37.49 46.79 -24.07
C GLU A 488 -36.05 46.87 -24.60
N ARG A 489 -35.14 47.48 -23.84
CA ARG A 489 -33.72 47.62 -24.20
C ARG A 489 -32.93 46.35 -23.92
N GLU A 490 -31.89 46.14 -24.70
CA GLU A 490 -30.83 45.19 -24.41
C GLU A 490 -29.85 45.80 -23.39
N TRP A 491 -29.57 45.07 -22.32
CA TRP A 491 -28.74 45.56 -21.20
C TRP A 491 -27.41 44.83 -21.15
N TRP A 492 -26.36 45.59 -20.85
CA TRP A 492 -25.00 45.12 -20.72
C TRP A 492 -24.51 45.23 -19.27
N ILE A 493 -23.56 44.36 -18.93
CA ILE A 493 -22.93 44.31 -17.61
C ILE A 493 -21.50 44.81 -17.76
N LEU A 494 -21.20 45.97 -17.17
CA LEU A 494 -19.83 46.48 -17.08
C LEU A 494 -19.11 45.80 -15.92
N LYS A 495 -17.93 45.25 -16.21
CA LYS A 495 -17.05 44.66 -15.20
C LYS A 495 -15.62 45.19 -15.39
N PRO A 496 -15.11 46.03 -14.48
CA PRO A 496 -13.79 46.60 -14.60
C PRO A 496 -12.67 45.57 -14.40
N GLY A 497 -11.46 45.95 -14.82
CA GLY A 497 -10.23 45.16 -14.73
C GLY A 497 -9.83 44.83 -13.29
N MET A 498 -8.83 43.94 -13.13
CA MET A 498 -8.41 43.47 -11.80
C MET A 498 -7.63 44.51 -10.96
N SER A 499 -7.18 45.60 -11.59
CA SER A 499 -6.60 46.79 -10.96
C SER A 499 -7.65 47.60 -10.18
N ASP A 500 -8.85 47.73 -10.73
CA ASP A 500 -9.91 48.61 -10.22
C ASP A 500 -10.84 47.88 -9.24
N ARG A 501 -10.23 47.28 -8.21
CA ARG A 501 -10.95 46.55 -7.16
C ARG A 501 -11.78 47.54 -6.33
N GLY A 502 -13.10 47.47 -6.46
CA GLY A 502 -14.03 48.25 -5.62
C GLY A 502 -15.28 48.71 -6.34
N GLN A 503 -15.21 48.86 -7.67
CA GLN A 503 -16.25 49.51 -8.46
C GLN A 503 -17.52 48.66 -8.76
N GLY A 504 -17.61 47.46 -8.18
CA GLY A 504 -18.83 46.64 -8.22
C GLY A 504 -19.17 46.04 -9.59
N ILE A 505 -20.47 45.85 -9.84
CA ILE A 505 -21.06 45.45 -11.13
C ILE A 505 -21.99 46.60 -11.52
N ARG A 506 -21.83 47.17 -12.71
CA ARG A 506 -22.72 48.23 -13.24
C ARG A 506 -23.49 47.71 -14.45
N LEU A 507 -24.68 48.25 -14.66
CA LEU A 507 -25.56 47.91 -15.78
C LEU A 507 -25.76 49.15 -16.64
N PHE A 508 -25.76 48.99 -17.95
CA PHE A 508 -25.98 50.06 -18.91
C PHE A 508 -26.69 49.54 -20.15
N SER A 509 -27.42 50.42 -20.84
CA SER A 509 -28.16 50.11 -22.07
C SER A 509 -27.90 51.13 -23.18
N THR A 510 -27.26 52.25 -22.86
CA THR A 510 -26.91 53.33 -23.81
C THR A 510 -25.49 53.81 -23.58
N GLU A 511 -24.92 54.47 -24.58
CA GLU A 511 -23.59 55.07 -24.50
C GLU A 511 -23.50 56.13 -23.40
N ALA A 512 -24.52 57.00 -23.27
CA ALA A 512 -24.58 58.01 -22.23
C ALA A 512 -24.61 57.42 -20.80
N GLU A 513 -25.31 56.31 -20.61
CA GLU A 513 -25.31 55.58 -19.32
C GLU A 513 -23.93 54.98 -19.02
N LEU A 514 -23.22 54.50 -20.04
CA LEU A 514 -21.87 53.96 -19.89
C LEU A 514 -20.86 55.07 -19.58
N GLN A 515 -20.93 56.19 -20.29
CA GLN A 515 -20.08 57.36 -20.06
C GLN A 515 -20.24 57.90 -18.63
N GLY A 516 -21.48 58.06 -18.16
CA GLY A 516 -21.75 58.52 -16.80
C GLY A 516 -21.18 57.60 -15.71
N ILE A 517 -21.06 56.29 -15.96
CA ILE A 517 -20.39 55.36 -15.04
C ILE A 517 -18.88 55.65 -14.95
N PHE A 518 -18.22 55.96 -16.07
CA PHE A 518 -16.79 56.24 -16.07
C PHE A 518 -16.48 57.62 -15.47
N GLU A 519 -17.31 58.62 -15.74
CA GLU A 519 -17.21 59.95 -15.11
C GLU A 519 -17.35 59.86 -13.58
N GLU A 520 -18.23 58.99 -13.07
CA GLU A 520 -18.34 58.71 -11.62
C GLU A 520 -17.02 58.17 -11.04
N TRP A 521 -16.35 57.26 -11.76
CA TRP A 521 -15.10 56.66 -11.30
C TRP A 521 -13.92 57.62 -11.31
N GLU A 522 -13.90 58.55 -12.26
CA GLU A 522 -12.89 59.61 -12.31
C GLU A 522 -13.07 60.61 -11.17
N ALA A 523 -14.32 61.01 -10.87
CA ALA A 523 -14.61 61.93 -9.77
C ALA A 523 -14.26 61.37 -8.38
N GLU A 524 -14.15 60.06 -8.21
CA GLU A 524 -13.72 59.40 -6.97
C GLU A 524 -12.19 59.31 -6.80
N ARG A 525 -11.39 59.65 -7.83
CA ARG A 525 -9.93 59.75 -7.71
C ARG A 525 -9.58 61.16 -7.22
N PRO A 526 -9.02 61.34 -6.01
CA PRO A 526 -8.54 62.65 -5.59
C PRO A 526 -7.42 63.08 -6.54
N ASP A 527 -7.52 64.31 -7.07
CA ASP A 527 -6.46 64.97 -7.84
C ASP A 527 -5.17 64.91 -7.00
N SER A 528 -4.20 64.09 -7.41
CA SER A 528 -2.87 64.03 -6.79
C SER A 528 -1.89 64.96 -7.51
N ASP A 529 -2.35 66.16 -7.86
CA ASP A 529 -1.57 67.22 -8.50
C ASP A 529 -1.79 68.59 -7.81
N ASP A 530 -2.02 68.59 -6.49
CA ASP A 530 -1.85 69.80 -5.69
C ASP A 530 -0.40 69.88 -5.19
N GLU A 531 0.36 70.73 -5.87
CA GLU A 531 1.62 71.32 -5.41
C GLU A 531 1.38 72.03 -4.06
N GLU A 532 1.87 71.46 -2.95
CA GLU A 532 2.09 72.25 -1.72
C GLU A 532 3.58 72.21 -1.34
N GLU A 533 4.21 73.36 -1.60
CA GLU A 533 5.44 73.83 -1.01
C GLU A 533 5.33 73.84 0.53
N GLU A 534 6.14 73.06 1.25
CA GLU A 534 6.48 73.37 2.65
C GLU A 534 7.97 73.14 2.92
N GLU A 535 8.68 74.27 2.84
CA GLU A 535 9.78 74.76 3.70
C GLU A 535 10.93 73.81 4.09
N GLU A 536 12.08 74.07 3.47
CA GLU A 536 13.41 73.80 4.01
C GLU A 536 13.66 74.62 5.29
N GLU A 537 14.00 73.97 6.41
CA GLU A 537 14.99 74.52 7.36
C GLU A 537 15.71 73.38 8.12
N GLU A 538 17.03 73.56 8.21
CA GLU A 538 18.13 72.65 8.49
C GLU A 538 18.17 72.07 9.92
N VAL A 539 18.69 70.84 10.10
CA VAL A 539 19.76 70.53 11.10
C VAL A 539 20.56 69.26 10.70
N GLU A 540 21.81 69.51 10.29
CA GLU A 540 23.08 68.77 10.45
C GLU A 540 23.17 67.23 10.35
N VAL A 541 23.95 66.79 9.36
CA VAL A 541 24.66 65.49 9.30
C VAL A 541 26.13 65.74 9.63
N GLU A 542 26.66 65.07 10.65
CA GLU A 542 28.10 64.83 10.80
C GLU A 542 28.53 63.70 9.85
N GLU A 543 29.42 64.00 8.91
CA GLU A 543 30.18 63.02 8.13
C GLU A 543 31.22 62.30 9.00
N GLU A 544 31.50 61.03 8.72
CA GLU A 544 32.87 60.59 8.41
C GLU A 544 32.92 59.16 7.84
N THR A 545 33.32 59.06 6.56
CA THR A 545 34.22 58.05 5.94
C THR A 545 33.75 56.57 5.85
N GLY A 546 33.91 55.82 4.75
CA GLY A 546 34.55 56.05 3.45
C GLY A 546 34.58 54.74 2.63
N GLU A 547 34.78 54.90 1.32
CA GLU A 547 35.31 53.96 0.32
C GLU A 547 34.42 52.82 -0.25
N ASP A 548 33.88 53.14 -1.44
CA ASP A 548 34.11 52.51 -2.75
C ASP A 548 33.84 51.00 -2.97
N GLY A 549 32.98 50.73 -3.96
CA GLY A 549 32.95 49.43 -4.66
C GLY A 549 31.68 49.15 -5.46
N GLU A 550 31.57 49.77 -6.64
CA GLU A 550 30.52 49.61 -7.66
C GLU A 550 30.06 48.16 -7.95
N GLY A 551 28.79 48.01 -8.37
CA GLY A 551 28.52 47.14 -9.54
C GLY A 551 27.22 46.33 -9.62
N LYS A 552 26.09 47.01 -9.83
CA LYS A 552 25.00 46.67 -10.79
C LYS A 552 24.15 45.41 -10.60
N GLY A 553 22.83 45.62 -10.60
CA GLY A 553 21.84 44.62 -11.04
C GLY A 553 20.40 45.07 -10.89
N LYS A 554 19.89 45.82 -11.87
CA LYS A 554 18.53 46.38 -11.96
C LYS A 554 17.45 45.29 -11.85
N GLY A 555 16.57 45.40 -10.86
CA GLY A 555 15.22 44.86 -10.89
C GLY A 555 14.26 45.94 -11.38
N GLY A 556 13.73 45.76 -12.59
CA GLY A 556 12.65 46.56 -13.14
C GLY A 556 11.38 45.71 -13.23
N ILE A 557 10.36 46.16 -12.51
CA ILE A 557 8.93 45.81 -12.56
C ILE A 557 8.34 46.96 -13.43
N ILE A 558 7.48 46.81 -14.45
CA ILE A 558 6.49 45.82 -14.90
C ILE A 558 6.72 45.52 -16.39
#